data_AF-A0A7J0CU25-F1
#
_entry.id   AF-A0A7J0CU25-F1
#
_cell.length_a   1.000
_cell.length_b   1.000
_cell.length_c   1.000
_cell.angle_alpha   90.00
_cell.angle_beta   90.00
_cell.angle_gamma   90.00
#
_symmetry.space_group_name_H-M   'P 1'
#
loop_
_entity.id
_entity.type
_entity.pdbx_description
1 polymer ?
#
loop_
_entity_poly.entity_id
_entity_poly.type
_entity_poly.pdbx_seq_one_letter_code
_entity_poly.pdbx_strand_id
1 'polypeptide(L)'
;MSAPHLPKVAGIDPEVPVSTHTAAPLREVPAAPGAFIQDRLAGWVSDLTTLHELTERLAGTATLDAALNELLHAGAALVGARRGLLVLEPAGPGTPSTTLGLGLSHADLGHLETVERGATALGRVLDGVPGTADGIAGPDLLGDKDLDPRHREVAIRLGYAASYALPLASEQAGRLGGAAWLYDEPGEPSEKQRHLVGLYARYATEHLARLIELERARADVATVAEELLPSRLPRIPGVQLAARHRTGPRGGGDWYDALPLPEHTLGLAVGSVGGSGRARWPRWDGSVRACGRTP
;
A
#
# COMPACT_ATOMS: atom_id res chain seq x y z
N MET A 1 -37.96 -59.75 48.48
CA MET A 1 -36.90 -59.57 49.50
C MET A 1 -36.02 -58.44 49.00
N SER A 2 -35.80 -57.29 49.62
CA SER A 2 -36.17 -56.69 50.90
C SER A 2 -36.13 -55.17 50.69
N ALA A 3 -36.99 -54.42 51.37
CA ALA A 3 -36.74 -53.00 51.60
C ALA A 3 -35.69 -52.83 52.72
N PRO A 4 -35.07 -51.64 52.82
CA PRO A 4 -35.00 -51.04 54.16
C PRO A 4 -35.43 -49.55 54.23
N HIS A 5 -35.90 -49.24 55.44
CA HIS A 5 -36.46 -48.04 56.07
C HIS A 5 -35.52 -46.79 56.13
N LEU A 6 -36.01 -45.57 55.82
CA LEU A 6 -36.43 -44.40 56.69
C LEU A 6 -35.30 -43.63 57.43
N PRO A 7 -35.37 -42.28 57.57
CA PRO A 7 -36.32 -41.55 58.45
C PRO A 7 -36.97 -40.31 57.77
N LYS A 8 -38.18 -39.81 58.05
CA LYS A 8 -38.93 -39.30 59.22
C LYS A 8 -38.50 -37.89 59.74
N VAL A 9 -39.42 -36.94 59.55
CA VAL A 9 -39.67 -35.64 60.28
C VAL A 9 -38.70 -34.49 59.92
N ALA A 10 -39.05 -33.21 59.70
CA ALA A 10 -40.21 -32.32 59.90
C ALA A 10 -40.34 -31.43 58.63
N GLY A 11 -41.49 -30.93 58.17
CA GLY A 11 -42.52 -30.20 58.89
C GLY A 11 -42.17 -28.71 58.98
N ILE A 12 -42.27 -27.93 57.88
CA ILE A 12 -42.51 -26.47 57.88
C ILE A 12 -43.19 -26.08 56.56
N ASP A 13 -44.40 -25.53 56.64
CA ASP A 13 -45.12 -24.85 55.57
C ASP A 13 -44.32 -23.68 54.97
N PRO A 14 -44.36 -23.45 53.65
CA PRO A 14 -44.30 -22.11 53.12
C PRO A 14 -45.74 -21.65 52.82
N GLU A 15 -46.25 -20.76 53.67
CA GLU A 15 -47.31 -19.83 53.26
C GLU A 15 -46.80 -19.05 52.04
N VAL A 16 -47.23 -19.45 50.84
CA VAL A 16 -47.08 -18.64 49.64
C VAL A 16 -48.36 -17.83 49.49
N PRO A 17 -48.38 -16.52 49.80
CA PRO A 17 -49.40 -15.67 49.25
C PRO A 17 -49.18 -15.62 47.74
N VAL A 18 -50.13 -16.15 46.97
CA VAL A 18 -50.17 -15.92 45.52
C VAL A 18 -50.49 -14.44 45.34
N SER A 19 -49.46 -13.62 45.14
CA SER A 19 -49.60 -12.22 44.75
C SER A 19 -50.25 -12.17 43.36
N THR A 20 -51.57 -12.01 43.29
CA THR A 20 -52.27 -11.58 42.08
C THR A 20 -52.14 -10.06 41.95
N HIS A 21 -50.93 -9.60 41.63
CA HIS A 21 -50.73 -8.27 41.08
C HIS A 21 -50.21 -8.41 39.66
N THR A 22 -51.11 -8.19 38.69
CA THR A 22 -50.73 -7.87 37.32
C THR A 22 -49.83 -6.64 37.39
N ALA A 23 -48.52 -6.84 37.19
CA ALA A 23 -47.57 -5.76 37.06
C ALA A 23 -47.98 -4.90 35.86
N ALA A 24 -48.21 -3.60 36.09
CA ALA A 24 -48.35 -2.63 35.02
C ALA A 24 -47.09 -2.64 34.15
N PRO A 25 -47.19 -2.38 32.82
CA PRO A 25 -46.04 -2.41 31.94
C PRO A 25 -44.95 -1.47 32.46
N LEU A 26 -43.74 -2.01 32.62
CA LEU A 26 -42.57 -1.24 33.02
C LEU A 26 -42.41 -0.10 32.01
N ARG A 27 -42.51 1.14 32.50
CA ARG A 27 -42.05 2.34 31.78
C ARG A 27 -40.62 2.08 31.32
N GLU A 28 -40.36 2.31 30.04
CA GLU A 28 -39.03 2.27 29.45
C GLU A 28 -38.04 3.06 30.32
N VAL A 29 -37.11 2.33 30.93
CA VAL A 29 -35.99 2.92 31.65
C VAL A 29 -35.03 3.45 30.59
N PRO A 30 -34.62 4.74 30.62
CA PRO A 30 -33.61 5.24 29.70
C PRO A 30 -32.33 4.42 29.90
N ALA A 31 -31.75 3.95 28.80
CA ALA A 31 -30.56 3.09 28.80
C ALA A 31 -29.51 3.62 29.78
N ALA A 32 -29.05 2.75 30.69
CA ALA A 32 -28.11 3.13 31.74
C ALA A 32 -26.83 3.75 31.12
N PRO A 33 -26.25 4.82 31.69
CA PRO A 33 -25.05 5.50 31.19
C PRO A 33 -23.87 4.56 30.89
N GLY A 34 -23.78 3.43 31.61
CA GLY A 34 -22.76 2.41 31.40
C GLY A 34 -22.84 1.72 30.03
N ALA A 35 -24.04 1.50 29.48
CA ALA A 35 -24.20 0.85 28.17
C ALA A 35 -23.68 1.72 27.03
N PHE A 36 -23.91 3.04 27.11
CA PHE A 36 -23.37 4.02 26.15
C PHE A 36 -21.84 4.10 26.19
N ILE A 37 -21.25 4.07 27.40
CA ILE A 37 -19.78 4.07 27.56
C ILE A 37 -19.19 2.77 27.02
N GLN A 38 -19.82 1.63 27.28
CA GLN A 38 -19.38 0.32 26.77
C GLN A 38 -19.45 0.25 25.23
N ASP A 39 -20.52 0.73 24.62
CA ASP A 39 -20.67 0.79 23.16
C ASP A 39 -19.60 1.69 22.53
N ARG A 40 -19.32 2.85 23.13
CA ARG A 40 -18.24 3.74 22.68
C ARG A 40 -16.87 3.09 22.79
N LEU A 41 -16.58 2.40 23.89
CA LEU A 41 -15.32 1.67 24.07
C LEU A 41 -15.19 0.52 23.07
N ALA A 42 -16.27 -0.23 22.83
CA ALA A 42 -16.30 -1.30 21.84
C ALA A 42 -16.01 -0.75 20.42
N GLY A 43 -16.63 0.38 20.07
CA GLY A 43 -16.34 1.08 18.82
C GLY A 43 -14.88 1.49 18.69
N TRP A 44 -14.28 2.05 19.75
CA TRP A 44 -12.86 2.44 19.75
C TRP A 44 -11.92 1.25 19.62
N VAL A 45 -12.20 0.14 20.30
CA VAL A 45 -11.41 -1.09 20.17
C VAL A 45 -11.52 -1.66 18.76
N SER A 46 -12.72 -1.63 18.16
CA SER A 46 -12.94 -2.04 16.76
C SER A 46 -12.12 -1.18 15.80
N ASP A 47 -12.09 0.14 16.00
CA ASP A 47 -11.33 1.06 15.15
C ASP A 47 -9.82 0.83 15.24
N LEU A 48 -9.30 0.65 16.46
CA LEU A 48 -7.89 0.36 16.69
C LEU A 48 -7.51 -0.99 16.09
N THR A 49 -8.36 -2.00 16.22
CA THR A 49 -8.14 -3.33 15.62
C THR A 49 -8.12 -3.21 14.10
N THR A 50 -9.06 -2.48 13.52
CA THR A 50 -9.10 -2.23 12.08
C THR A 50 -7.81 -1.55 11.61
N LEU A 51 -7.41 -0.45 12.25
CA LEU A 51 -6.16 0.24 11.88
C LEU A 51 -4.93 -0.66 12.05
N HIS A 52 -4.87 -1.44 13.13
CA HIS A 52 -3.78 -2.37 13.35
C HIS A 52 -3.69 -3.41 12.23
N GLU A 53 -4.79 -4.09 11.89
CA GLU A 53 -4.81 -5.08 10.81
C GLU A 53 -4.41 -4.47 9.46
N LEU A 54 -4.94 -3.28 9.13
CA LEU A 54 -4.59 -2.58 7.89
C LEU A 54 -3.10 -2.22 7.85
N THR A 55 -2.55 -1.71 8.95
CA THR A 55 -1.12 -1.36 9.02
C THR A 55 -0.21 -2.59 8.98
N GLU A 56 -0.62 -3.72 9.55
CA GLU A 56 0.11 -4.98 9.43
C GLU A 56 0.15 -5.51 8.00
N ARG A 57 -0.99 -5.50 7.29
CA ARG A 57 -1.05 -5.88 5.87
C ARG A 57 -0.14 -5.00 5.03
N LEU A 58 -0.17 -3.69 5.27
CA LEU A 58 0.69 -2.76 4.57
C LEU A 58 2.17 -2.98 4.86
N ALA A 59 2.55 -3.16 6.14
CA ALA A 59 3.92 -3.44 6.51
C ALA A 59 4.45 -4.75 5.88
N GLY A 60 3.55 -5.70 5.59
CA GLY A 60 3.86 -6.95 4.90
C GLY A 60 4.17 -6.82 3.40
N THR A 61 3.93 -5.66 2.76
CA THR A 61 4.20 -5.48 1.33
C THR A 61 5.68 -5.23 1.07
N ALA A 62 6.27 -5.94 0.10
CA ALA A 62 7.70 -5.86 -0.23
C ALA A 62 8.04 -5.02 -1.46
N THR A 63 7.03 -4.55 -2.20
CA THR A 63 7.18 -3.81 -3.48
C THR A 63 6.28 -2.58 -3.46
N LEU A 64 6.69 -1.52 -4.16
CA LEU A 64 5.90 -0.29 -4.26
C LEU A 64 4.47 -0.56 -4.79
N ASP A 65 4.32 -1.32 -5.87
CA ASP A 65 3.01 -1.64 -6.45
C ASP A 65 2.05 -2.31 -5.45
N ALA A 66 2.54 -3.30 -4.69
CA ALA A 66 1.74 -3.98 -3.67
C ALA A 66 1.31 -3.02 -2.55
N ALA A 67 2.21 -2.14 -2.10
CA ALA A 67 1.90 -1.14 -1.08
C ALA A 67 0.86 -0.12 -1.56
N LEU A 68 0.95 0.33 -2.81
CA LEU A 68 -0.02 1.26 -3.39
C LEU A 68 -1.40 0.63 -3.55
N ASN A 69 -1.46 -0.62 -4.00
CA ASN A 69 -2.71 -1.38 -4.07
C ASN A 69 -3.33 -1.53 -2.68
N GLU A 70 -2.55 -1.93 -1.66
CA GLU A 70 -3.05 -2.06 -0.29
C GLU A 70 -3.53 -0.71 0.27
N LEU A 71 -2.80 0.38 0.05
CA LEU A 71 -3.22 1.73 0.45
C LEU A 71 -4.59 2.07 -0.15
N LEU A 72 -4.75 1.87 -1.46
CA LEU A 72 -5.97 2.24 -2.17
C LEU A 72 -7.18 1.40 -1.70
N HIS A 73 -7.00 0.09 -1.50
CA HIS A 73 -8.04 -0.81 -0.99
C HIS A 73 -8.40 -0.54 0.47
N ALA A 74 -7.40 -0.41 1.35
CA ALA A 74 -7.61 -0.13 2.77
C ALA A 74 -8.29 1.23 2.97
N GLY A 75 -7.85 2.26 2.24
CA GLY A 75 -8.49 3.57 2.27
C GLY A 75 -9.94 3.52 1.80
N ALA A 76 -10.24 2.76 0.73
CA ALA A 76 -11.60 2.58 0.23
C ALA A 76 -12.50 1.91 1.27
N ALA A 77 -11.99 0.90 1.98
CA ALA A 77 -12.70 0.25 3.08
C ALA A 77 -12.96 1.21 4.26
N LEU A 78 -11.96 2.02 4.65
CA LEU A 78 -12.09 2.99 5.75
C LEU A 78 -13.12 4.08 5.44
N VAL A 79 -13.15 4.60 4.21
CA VAL A 79 -14.06 5.69 3.83
C VAL A 79 -15.40 5.19 3.27
N GLY A 80 -15.56 3.88 3.05
CA GLY A 80 -16.80 3.28 2.54
C GLY A 80 -17.02 3.50 1.04
N ALA A 81 -15.94 3.64 0.27
CA ALA A 81 -16.01 3.82 -1.18
C ALA A 81 -15.78 2.50 -1.93
N ARG A 82 -16.36 2.39 -3.12
CA ARG A 82 -16.16 1.23 -4.02
C ARG A 82 -15.05 1.45 -5.03
N ARG A 83 -14.70 2.70 -5.26
CA ARG A 83 -13.76 3.13 -6.29
C ARG A 83 -12.72 4.06 -5.73
N GLY A 84 -11.51 3.98 -6.26
CA GLY A 84 -10.39 4.80 -5.85
C GLY A 84 -9.42 5.06 -6.99
N LEU A 85 -8.74 6.19 -6.90
CA LEU A 85 -7.67 6.62 -7.78
C LEU A 85 -6.49 7.05 -6.91
N LEU A 86 -5.29 6.61 -7.27
CA LEU A 86 -4.06 7.08 -6.64
C LEU A 86 -3.11 7.56 -7.72
N VAL A 87 -2.47 8.70 -7.45
CA VAL A 87 -1.40 9.23 -8.30
C VAL A 87 -0.16 9.41 -7.43
N LEU A 88 0.94 8.75 -7.81
CA LEU A 88 2.28 9.08 -7.32
C LEU A 88 2.95 10.04 -8.30
N GLU A 89 3.49 11.13 -7.75
CA GLU A 89 4.33 12.04 -8.49
C GLU A 89 5.78 11.55 -8.49
N PRO A 90 6.47 11.66 -9.62
CA PRO A 90 7.89 11.35 -9.69
C PRO A 90 8.68 12.33 -8.83
N ALA A 91 9.81 11.87 -8.25
CA ALA A 91 10.71 12.80 -7.57
C ALA A 91 11.66 13.57 -8.51
N GLY A 92 11.63 13.30 -9.81
CA GLY A 92 12.56 13.90 -10.78
C GLY A 92 11.88 14.26 -12.11
N PRO A 93 12.42 15.26 -12.83
CA PRO A 93 11.89 15.67 -14.12
C PRO A 93 12.04 14.55 -15.16
N GLY A 94 10.96 14.26 -15.89
CA GLY A 94 10.95 13.29 -16.99
C GLY A 94 10.51 11.87 -16.65
N THR A 95 10.34 11.52 -15.36
CA THR A 95 9.72 10.26 -14.95
C THR A 95 8.20 10.39 -15.02
N PRO A 96 7.47 9.44 -15.62
CA PRO A 96 6.00 9.52 -15.66
C PRO A 96 5.42 9.35 -14.25
N SER A 97 4.33 10.07 -13.96
CA SER A 97 3.50 9.78 -12.79
C SER A 97 2.94 8.37 -12.86
N THR A 98 2.84 7.70 -11.72
CA THR A 98 2.20 6.39 -11.63
C THR A 98 0.76 6.58 -11.18
N THR A 99 -0.18 6.09 -11.99
CA THR A 99 -1.61 6.16 -11.70
C THR A 99 -2.17 4.76 -11.48
N LEU A 100 -2.87 4.56 -10.37
CA LEU A 100 -3.51 3.29 -10.00
C LEU A 100 -5.00 3.50 -9.76
N GLY A 101 -5.81 2.60 -10.30
CA GLY A 101 -7.26 2.58 -10.13
C GLY A 101 -7.74 1.36 -9.34
N LEU A 102 -8.69 1.59 -8.44
CA LEU A 102 -9.47 0.56 -7.76
C LEU A 102 -10.91 0.66 -8.25
N GLY A 103 -11.47 -0.43 -8.77
CA GLY A 103 -12.82 -0.42 -9.34
C GLY A 103 -12.95 0.49 -10.57
N LEU A 104 -11.83 0.83 -11.22
CA LEU A 104 -11.75 1.65 -12.42
C LEU A 104 -11.00 0.85 -13.49
N SER A 105 -11.58 0.77 -14.69
CA SER A 105 -10.91 0.20 -15.86
C SER A 105 -9.85 1.16 -16.41
N HIS A 106 -8.98 0.65 -17.28
CA HIS A 106 -8.00 1.50 -17.96
C HIS A 106 -8.65 2.61 -18.80
N ALA A 107 -9.83 2.35 -19.38
CA ALA A 107 -10.61 3.36 -20.10
C ALA A 107 -11.16 4.44 -19.14
N ASP A 108 -11.55 4.05 -17.92
CA ASP A 108 -12.05 4.99 -16.92
C ASP A 108 -10.94 5.93 -16.44
N LEU A 109 -9.74 5.39 -16.22
CA LEU A 109 -8.54 6.19 -15.93
C LEU A 109 -8.26 7.19 -17.06
N GLY A 110 -8.30 6.74 -18.31
CA GLY A 110 -8.14 7.62 -19.47
C GLY A 110 -9.20 8.72 -19.54
N HIS A 111 -10.43 8.47 -19.11
CA HIS A 111 -11.46 9.52 -19.02
C HIS A 111 -11.15 10.54 -17.91
N LEU A 112 -10.73 10.06 -16.74
CA LEU A 112 -10.35 10.93 -15.61
C LEU A 112 -9.17 11.84 -15.95
N GLU A 113 -8.18 11.34 -16.72
CA GLU A 113 -7.04 12.12 -17.19
C GLU A 113 -7.41 13.28 -18.13
N THR A 114 -8.61 13.27 -18.72
CA THR A 114 -9.08 14.39 -19.56
C THR A 114 -9.63 15.57 -18.78
N VAL A 115 -9.88 15.41 -17.47
CA VAL A 115 -10.36 16.49 -16.61
C VAL A 115 -9.18 17.38 -16.25
N GLU A 116 -9.38 18.70 -16.27
CA GLU A 116 -8.34 19.63 -15.83
C GLU A 116 -7.92 19.31 -14.39
N ARG A 117 -6.61 19.21 -14.14
CA ARG A 117 -6.06 18.80 -12.85
C ARG A 117 -6.67 19.61 -11.69
N GLY A 118 -6.59 20.94 -11.76
CA GLY A 118 -7.10 21.85 -10.73
C GLY A 118 -8.62 21.79 -10.51
N ALA A 119 -9.37 21.21 -11.45
CA ALA A 119 -10.83 21.05 -11.34
C ALA A 119 -11.25 19.83 -10.49
N THR A 120 -10.31 18.95 -10.12
CA THR A 120 -10.58 17.77 -9.29
C THR A 120 -10.07 17.96 -7.86
N ALA A 121 -10.72 17.31 -6.88
CA ALA A 121 -10.24 17.29 -5.51
C ALA A 121 -8.82 16.68 -5.43
N LEU A 122 -8.56 15.60 -6.18
CA LEU A 122 -7.25 14.98 -6.26
C LEU A 122 -6.20 15.91 -6.86
N GLY A 123 -6.50 16.59 -7.96
CA GLY A 123 -5.53 17.46 -8.59
C GLY A 123 -5.21 18.70 -7.75
N ARG A 124 -6.18 19.28 -7.03
CA ARG A 124 -5.89 20.33 -6.03
C ARG A 124 -5.00 19.85 -4.88
N VAL A 125 -5.19 18.60 -4.44
CA VAL A 125 -4.28 17.95 -3.48
C VAL A 125 -2.87 17.85 -4.07
N LEU A 126 -2.74 17.41 -5.32
CA LEU A 126 -1.45 17.26 -5.99
C LEU A 126 -0.75 18.61 -6.24
N ASP A 127 -1.50 19.65 -6.59
CA ASP A 127 -0.98 21.03 -6.76
C ASP A 127 -0.53 21.65 -5.43
N GLY A 128 -0.80 21.00 -4.30
CA GLY A 128 -0.35 21.44 -2.99
C GLY A 128 -1.01 22.72 -2.51
N VAL A 129 -2.26 22.97 -2.94
CA VAL A 129 -3.04 24.12 -2.50
C VAL A 129 -3.08 24.14 -0.96
N PRO A 130 -2.89 25.30 -0.31
CA PRO A 130 -2.96 25.41 1.16
C PRO A 130 -4.29 24.90 1.72
N GLY A 131 -4.27 24.27 2.90
CA GLY A 131 -5.47 23.76 3.57
C GLY A 131 -5.94 22.38 3.10
N THR A 132 -5.14 21.67 2.29
CA THR A 132 -5.48 20.34 1.77
C THR A 132 -4.94 19.18 2.61
N ALA A 133 -4.26 19.47 3.73
CA ALA A 133 -3.60 18.50 4.60
C ALA A 133 -4.58 17.45 5.18
N ASP A 134 -5.79 17.87 5.54
CA ASP A 134 -6.84 17.01 6.13
C ASP A 134 -7.74 16.34 5.06
N GLY A 135 -7.39 16.55 3.78
CA GLY A 135 -8.16 16.09 2.64
C GLY A 135 -9.23 17.05 2.15
N ILE A 136 -9.74 16.78 0.95
CA ILE A 136 -10.75 17.57 0.26
C ILE A 136 -11.94 16.68 -0.07
N ALA A 137 -13.12 17.01 0.44
CA ALA A 137 -14.38 16.37 0.04
C ALA A 137 -15.09 17.19 -1.05
N GLY A 138 -15.60 16.51 -2.07
CA GLY A 138 -16.60 17.02 -3.01
C GLY A 138 -17.87 16.20 -2.80
N PRO A 139 -18.77 16.61 -1.89
CA PRO A 139 -19.86 15.77 -1.40
C PRO A 139 -21.04 15.62 -2.36
N ASP A 140 -21.22 16.56 -3.29
CA ASP A 140 -22.26 16.51 -4.31
C ASP A 140 -21.76 17.21 -5.59
N LEU A 141 -21.06 16.46 -6.43
CA LEU A 141 -20.46 16.95 -7.66
C LEU A 141 -21.53 17.30 -8.70
N LEU A 142 -22.59 16.50 -8.79
CA LEU A 142 -23.63 16.70 -9.81
C LEU A 142 -24.56 17.87 -9.45
N GLY A 143 -24.72 18.18 -8.16
CA GLY A 143 -25.42 19.37 -7.66
C GLY A 143 -24.59 20.66 -7.68
N ASP A 144 -23.25 20.57 -7.70
CA ASP A 144 -22.37 21.74 -7.75
C ASP A 144 -22.44 22.44 -9.12
N LYS A 145 -22.92 23.68 -9.14
CA LYS A 145 -23.10 24.49 -10.35
C LYS A 145 -21.78 24.98 -10.94
N ASP A 146 -20.79 25.18 -10.09
CA ASP A 146 -19.47 25.71 -10.44
C ASP A 146 -18.48 24.59 -10.81
N LEU A 147 -18.95 23.32 -10.76
CA LEU A 147 -18.17 22.18 -11.21
C LEU A 147 -17.78 22.35 -12.68
N ASP A 148 -16.50 22.12 -12.97
CA ASP A 148 -15.98 22.08 -14.32
C ASP A 148 -16.84 21.18 -15.24
N PRO A 149 -17.26 21.67 -16.43
CA PRO A 149 -18.13 20.91 -17.32
C PRO A 149 -17.56 19.54 -17.72
N ARG A 150 -16.23 19.45 -17.91
CA ARG A 150 -15.59 18.19 -18.28
C ARG A 150 -15.56 17.22 -17.11
N HIS A 151 -15.30 17.70 -15.89
CA HIS A 151 -15.43 16.90 -14.68
C HIS A 151 -16.86 16.36 -14.53
N ARG A 152 -17.89 17.20 -14.74
CA ARG A 152 -19.30 16.75 -14.67
C ARG A 152 -19.61 15.65 -15.69
N GLU A 153 -19.16 15.80 -16.94
CA GLU A 153 -19.35 14.78 -17.99
C GLU A 153 -18.72 13.43 -17.59
N VAL A 154 -17.48 13.46 -17.08
CA VAL A 154 -16.76 12.27 -16.64
C VAL A 154 -17.42 11.65 -15.41
N ALA A 155 -17.89 12.46 -14.46
CA ALA A 155 -18.63 12.01 -13.28
C ALA A 155 -19.91 11.27 -13.66
N ILE A 156 -20.71 11.82 -14.58
CA ILE A 156 -21.92 11.16 -15.11
C ILE A 156 -21.56 9.87 -15.85
N ARG A 157 -20.55 9.90 -16.71
CA ARG A 157 -20.14 8.75 -17.53
C ARG A 157 -19.65 7.58 -16.69
N LEU A 158 -18.83 7.87 -15.69
CA LEU A 158 -18.31 6.87 -14.76
C LEU A 158 -19.32 6.54 -13.66
N GLY A 159 -20.36 7.35 -13.47
CA GLY A 159 -21.42 7.13 -12.50
C GLY A 159 -20.98 7.36 -11.05
N TYR A 160 -20.18 8.40 -10.77
CA TYR A 160 -19.90 8.84 -9.41
C TYR A 160 -20.47 10.24 -9.17
N ALA A 161 -20.95 10.48 -7.96
CA ALA A 161 -21.60 11.74 -7.57
C ALA A 161 -20.83 12.48 -6.46
N ALA A 162 -19.87 11.83 -5.81
CA ALA A 162 -19.00 12.48 -4.83
C ALA A 162 -17.57 11.94 -4.87
N SER A 163 -16.65 12.70 -4.27
CA SER A 163 -15.24 12.30 -4.13
C SER A 163 -14.64 12.77 -2.81
N TYR A 164 -13.64 12.05 -2.31
CA TYR A 164 -12.81 12.47 -1.18
C TYR A 164 -11.35 12.21 -1.49
N ALA A 165 -10.51 13.25 -1.45
CA ALA A 165 -9.09 13.18 -1.76
C ALA A 165 -8.21 13.45 -0.54
N LEU A 166 -7.08 12.76 -0.44
CA LEU A 166 -6.07 12.91 0.60
C LEU A 166 -4.67 13.09 0.00
N PRO A 167 -3.87 14.02 0.54
CA PRO A 167 -2.44 14.09 0.21
C PRO A 167 -1.69 12.89 0.75
N LEU A 168 -0.76 12.38 -0.05
CA LEU A 168 0.26 11.44 0.40
C LEU A 168 1.55 12.23 0.59
N ALA A 169 1.74 12.78 1.79
CA ALA A 169 2.94 13.50 2.18
C ALA A 169 3.67 12.81 3.34
N SER A 170 4.98 12.62 3.16
CA SER A 170 5.92 12.16 4.18
C SER A 170 6.64 13.36 4.80
N GLU A 171 6.99 13.28 6.08
CA GLU A 171 7.83 14.30 6.72
C GLU A 171 9.23 14.37 6.11
N GLN A 172 9.78 13.23 5.70
CA GLN A 172 11.13 13.12 5.18
C GLN A 172 11.20 13.33 3.66
N ALA A 173 10.29 12.69 2.92
CA ALA A 173 10.32 12.70 1.45
C ALA A 173 9.44 13.80 0.82
N GLY A 174 8.70 14.56 1.64
CA GLY A 174 7.75 15.55 1.16
C GLY A 174 6.52 14.90 0.50
N ARG A 175 5.88 15.61 -0.42
CA ARG A 175 4.70 15.11 -1.15
C ARG A 175 5.12 14.02 -2.14
N LEU A 176 4.60 12.82 -1.93
CA LEU A 176 4.74 11.70 -2.86
C LEU A 176 3.60 11.66 -3.89
N GLY A 177 2.44 12.23 -3.56
CA GLY A 177 1.28 12.26 -4.45
C GLY A 177 -0.04 12.47 -3.72
N GLY A 178 -1.09 11.77 -4.17
CA GLY A 178 -2.43 11.86 -3.61
C GLY A 178 -3.28 10.62 -3.91
N ALA A 179 -4.24 10.33 -3.03
CA ALA A 179 -5.26 9.31 -3.25
C ALA A 179 -6.64 9.96 -3.20
N ALA A 180 -7.59 9.44 -3.97
CA ALA A 180 -8.97 9.85 -3.96
C ALA A 180 -9.90 8.66 -4.05
N TRP A 181 -11.04 8.75 -3.40
CA TRP A 181 -12.10 7.75 -3.42
C TRP A 181 -13.38 8.35 -3.96
N LEU A 182 -14.08 7.59 -4.80
CA LEU A 182 -15.26 8.02 -5.53
C LEU A 182 -16.50 7.27 -5.02
N TYR A 183 -17.59 8.02 -4.81
CA TYR A 183 -18.86 7.50 -4.32
C TYR A 183 -19.91 7.55 -5.43
N ASP A 184 -20.72 6.49 -5.52
CA ASP A 184 -21.78 6.36 -6.51
C ASP A 184 -22.88 7.42 -6.28
N GLU A 185 -23.12 7.77 -5.02
CA GLU A 185 -24.13 8.73 -4.56
C GLU A 185 -23.47 9.94 -3.86
N PRO A 186 -24.17 11.08 -3.74
CA PRO A 186 -23.71 12.19 -2.92
C PRO A 186 -23.38 11.75 -1.49
N GLY A 187 -22.24 12.18 -0.98
CA GLY A 187 -21.77 11.79 0.34
C GLY A 187 -20.34 12.24 0.64
N GLU A 188 -20.00 12.26 1.91
CA GLU A 188 -18.64 12.46 2.39
C GLU A 188 -18.33 11.52 3.56
N PRO A 189 -17.06 11.17 3.78
CA PRO A 189 -16.68 10.39 4.96
C PRO A 189 -16.98 11.18 6.22
N SER A 190 -17.53 10.50 7.23
CA SER A 190 -17.72 11.05 8.57
C SER A 190 -16.40 11.53 9.17
N GLU A 191 -16.46 12.42 10.18
CA GLU A 191 -15.27 12.89 10.90
C GLU A 191 -14.42 11.72 11.43
N LYS A 192 -15.08 10.68 11.95
CA LYS A 192 -14.43 9.44 12.38
C LYS A 192 -13.69 8.75 11.23
N GLN A 193 -14.35 8.57 10.08
CA GLN A 193 -13.71 7.95 8.91
C GLN A 193 -12.52 8.77 8.41
N ARG A 194 -12.67 10.10 8.31
CA ARG A 194 -11.59 11.05 7.96
C ARG A 194 -10.40 10.90 8.90
N HIS A 195 -10.66 10.77 10.20
CA HIS A 195 -9.62 10.57 11.21
C HIS A 195 -8.87 9.24 11.01
N LEU A 196 -9.59 8.13 10.83
CA LEU A 196 -8.99 6.80 10.64
C LEU A 196 -8.18 6.71 9.34
N VAL A 197 -8.74 7.16 8.22
CA VAL A 197 -8.02 7.16 6.94
C VAL A 197 -6.82 8.10 6.97
N GLY A 198 -6.91 9.23 7.67
CA GLY A 198 -5.77 10.13 7.88
C GLY A 198 -4.64 9.48 8.70
N LEU A 199 -4.98 8.75 9.78
CA LEU A 199 -4.02 7.98 10.55
C LEU A 199 -3.32 6.91 9.69
N TYR A 200 -4.11 6.13 8.95
CA TYR A 200 -3.60 5.10 8.07
C TYR A 200 -2.74 5.67 6.94
N ALA A 201 -3.21 6.73 6.26
CA ALA A 201 -2.51 7.36 5.14
C ALA A 201 -1.15 7.94 5.55
N ARG A 202 -1.02 8.50 6.75
CA ARG A 202 0.29 8.95 7.28
C ARG A 202 1.26 7.79 7.42
N TYR A 203 0.85 6.70 8.08
CA TYR A 203 1.69 5.51 8.21
C TYR A 203 2.04 4.94 6.83
N ALA A 204 1.05 4.88 5.94
CA ALA A 204 1.22 4.32 4.62
C ALA A 204 2.19 5.12 3.76
N THR A 205 2.11 6.45 3.83
CA THR A 205 3.01 7.32 3.07
C THR A 205 4.46 7.18 3.54
N GLU A 206 4.70 7.03 4.84
CA GLU A 206 6.04 6.75 5.37
C GLU A 206 6.58 5.39 4.89
N HIS A 207 5.73 4.37 4.80
CA HIS A 207 6.11 3.08 4.24
C HIS A 207 6.43 3.17 2.74
N LEU A 208 5.61 3.90 1.97
CA LEU A 208 5.84 4.16 0.55
C LEU A 208 7.17 4.90 0.33
N ALA A 209 7.46 5.93 1.13
CA ALA A 209 8.72 6.67 1.06
C ALA A 209 9.93 5.71 1.23
N ARG A 210 9.87 4.80 2.21
CA ARG A 210 10.93 3.81 2.44
C ARG A 210 11.10 2.84 1.29
N LEU A 211 9.99 2.37 0.68
CA LEU A 211 10.05 1.48 -0.47
C LEU A 211 10.67 2.19 -1.69
N ILE A 212 10.28 3.44 -1.95
CA ILE A 212 10.83 4.26 -3.03
C ILE A 212 12.34 4.46 -2.83
N GLU A 213 12.77 4.84 -1.63
CA GLU A 213 14.20 5.02 -1.32
C GLU A 213 14.99 3.71 -1.45
N LEU A 214 14.41 2.59 -1.04
CA LEU A 214 15.02 1.27 -1.21
C LEU A 214 15.16 0.88 -2.69
N GLU A 215 14.16 1.17 -3.51
CA GLU A 215 14.21 0.94 -4.96
C GLU A 215 15.26 1.81 -5.64
N ARG A 216 15.37 3.09 -5.25
CA ARG A 216 16.43 4.00 -5.72
C ARG A 216 17.81 3.49 -5.34
N ALA A 217 18.04 3.18 -4.07
CA ALA A 217 19.32 2.68 -3.60
C ALA A 217 19.73 1.38 -4.33
N ARG A 218 18.79 0.49 -4.63
CA ARG A 218 19.05 -0.71 -5.44
C ARG A 218 19.43 -0.37 -6.87
N ALA A 219 18.75 0.60 -7.50
CA ALA A 219 19.07 1.06 -8.85
C ALA A 219 20.46 1.73 -8.92
N ASP A 220 20.80 2.54 -7.91
CA ASP A 220 22.12 3.19 -7.81
C ASP A 220 23.24 2.17 -7.66
N VAL A 221 23.08 1.18 -6.76
CA VAL A 221 24.04 0.09 -6.59
C VAL A 221 24.19 -0.73 -7.88
N ALA A 222 23.09 -1.01 -8.58
CA ALA A 222 23.13 -1.71 -9.85
C ALA A 222 23.91 -0.92 -10.91
N THR A 223 23.68 0.39 -10.99
CA THR A 223 24.38 1.30 -11.91
C THR A 223 25.89 1.30 -11.64
N VAL A 224 26.30 1.48 -10.38
CA VAL A 224 27.72 1.44 -9.99
C VAL A 224 28.34 0.08 -10.30
N ALA A 225 27.62 -1.03 -10.02
CA ALA A 225 28.12 -2.36 -10.30
C ALA A 225 28.33 -2.60 -11.81
N GLU A 226 27.47 -2.05 -12.67
CA GLU A 226 27.64 -2.11 -14.13
C GLU A 226 28.83 -1.28 -14.62
N GLU A 227 29.05 -0.09 -14.04
CA GLU A 227 30.20 0.76 -14.39
C GLU A 227 31.57 0.18 -14.00
N LEU A 228 31.61 -0.67 -12.96
CA LEU A 228 32.83 -1.34 -12.53
C LEU A 228 33.29 -2.46 -13.48
N LEU A 229 32.44 -2.90 -14.41
CA LEU A 229 32.80 -3.93 -15.38
C LEU A 229 33.52 -3.32 -16.60
N PRO A 230 34.47 -4.06 -17.22
CA PRO A 230 35.10 -3.61 -18.45
C PRO A 230 34.06 -3.35 -19.54
N SER A 231 33.92 -2.08 -19.93
CA SER A 231 33.00 -1.64 -21.00
C SER A 231 33.43 -2.14 -22.38
N ARG A 232 34.72 -2.48 -22.55
CA ARG A 232 35.28 -3.13 -23.73
C ARG A 232 36.33 -4.14 -23.31
N LEU A 233 36.27 -5.33 -23.91
CA LEU A 233 37.30 -6.35 -23.73
C LEU A 233 38.53 -6.01 -24.57
N PRO A 234 39.76 -6.26 -24.07
CA PRO A 234 40.98 -6.02 -24.83
C PRO A 234 41.05 -6.93 -26.07
N ARG A 235 41.73 -6.46 -27.12
CA ARG A 235 42.03 -7.26 -28.31
C ARG A 235 43.43 -7.85 -28.16
N ILE A 236 43.55 -9.17 -28.16
CA ILE A 236 44.83 -9.88 -28.10
C ILE A 236 44.95 -10.79 -29.34
N PRO A 237 46.07 -10.72 -30.09
CA PRO A 237 46.29 -11.60 -31.25
C PRO A 237 46.09 -13.08 -30.89
N GLY A 238 45.33 -13.81 -31.70
CA GLY A 238 45.06 -15.23 -31.48
C GLY A 238 44.00 -15.55 -30.40
N VAL A 239 43.42 -14.54 -29.72
CA VAL A 239 42.43 -14.73 -28.66
C VAL A 239 41.11 -14.01 -29.00
N GLN A 240 39.99 -14.71 -28.88
CA GLN A 240 38.65 -14.14 -28.97
C GLN A 240 38.01 -14.07 -27.57
N LEU A 241 37.56 -12.89 -27.17
CA LEU A 241 36.93 -12.66 -25.88
C LEU A 241 35.48 -12.25 -26.02
N ALA A 242 34.64 -12.83 -25.18
CA ALA A 242 33.25 -12.43 -24.98
C ALA A 242 32.93 -12.57 -23.49
N ALA A 243 32.18 -11.61 -22.96
CA ALA A 243 31.73 -11.61 -21.57
C ALA A 243 30.22 -11.47 -21.53
N ARG A 244 29.60 -12.18 -20.59
CA ARG A 244 28.18 -12.03 -20.27
C ARG A 244 28.04 -12.01 -18.76
N HIS A 245 27.73 -10.83 -18.23
CA HIS A 245 27.40 -10.67 -16.83
C HIS A 245 25.88 -10.81 -16.65
N ARG A 246 25.46 -11.57 -15.62
CA ARG A 246 24.04 -11.72 -15.26
C ARG A 246 23.92 -11.69 -13.74
N THR A 247 23.19 -10.71 -13.22
CA THR A 247 22.82 -10.65 -11.81
C THR A 247 21.41 -11.18 -11.59
N GLY A 248 21.14 -11.67 -10.39
CA GLY A 248 19.77 -12.02 -9.97
C GLY A 248 18.96 -10.79 -9.54
N PRO A 249 17.66 -10.93 -9.25
CA PRO A 249 16.79 -9.83 -8.81
C PRO A 249 17.21 -9.17 -7.49
N ARG A 250 18.07 -9.84 -6.71
CA ARG A 250 18.64 -9.31 -5.46
C ARG A 250 20.04 -8.72 -5.67
N GLY A 251 20.42 -8.50 -6.94
CA GLY A 251 21.79 -8.17 -7.33
C GLY A 251 22.74 -9.37 -7.23
N GLY A 252 24.02 -9.08 -7.50
CA GLY A 252 25.16 -9.97 -7.32
C GLY A 252 26.43 -9.13 -7.36
N GLY A 253 27.39 -9.42 -6.49
CA GLY A 253 28.67 -8.70 -6.43
C GLY A 253 29.74 -9.32 -7.34
N ASP A 254 29.33 -10.10 -8.33
CA ASP A 254 30.25 -10.76 -9.25
C ASP A 254 30.89 -9.71 -10.17
N TRP A 255 32.18 -9.83 -10.41
CA TRP A 255 32.94 -8.93 -11.26
C TRP A 255 33.95 -9.71 -12.09
N TYR A 256 34.36 -9.13 -13.21
CA TYR A 256 35.44 -9.68 -14.04
C TYR A 256 36.34 -8.57 -14.58
N ASP A 257 37.59 -8.91 -14.87
CA ASP A 257 38.53 -8.06 -15.59
C ASP A 257 39.38 -8.89 -16.57
N ALA A 258 39.81 -8.26 -17.65
CA ALA A 258 40.64 -8.85 -18.70
C ALA A 258 41.78 -7.88 -19.03
N LEU A 259 43.01 -8.28 -18.72
CA LEU A 259 44.20 -7.44 -18.81
C LEU A 259 45.20 -8.04 -19.81
N PRO A 260 45.64 -7.29 -20.84
CA PRO A 260 46.70 -7.75 -21.71
C PRO A 260 48.03 -7.81 -20.94
N LEU A 261 48.74 -8.92 -21.09
CA LEU A 261 50.05 -9.16 -20.51
C LEU A 261 51.12 -9.24 -21.62
N PRO A 262 52.43 -9.18 -21.30
CA PRO A 262 53.50 -9.37 -22.27
C PRO A 262 53.38 -10.70 -23.04
N GLU A 263 54.07 -10.81 -24.18
CA GLU A 263 54.12 -12.04 -25.00
C GLU A 263 52.75 -12.53 -25.53
N HIS A 264 51.82 -11.61 -25.81
CA HIS A 264 50.46 -11.93 -26.28
C HIS A 264 49.64 -12.80 -25.31
N THR A 265 49.93 -12.70 -24.01
CA THR A 265 49.19 -13.42 -22.96
C THR A 265 48.05 -12.59 -22.35
N LEU A 266 47.11 -13.26 -21.70
CA LEU A 266 45.91 -12.64 -21.12
C LEU A 266 45.82 -12.95 -19.62
N GLY A 267 45.68 -11.91 -18.80
CA GLY A 267 45.24 -12.03 -17.41
C GLY A 267 43.72 -11.94 -17.33
N LEU A 268 43.08 -12.92 -16.68
CA LEU A 268 41.66 -12.89 -16.37
C LEU A 268 41.47 -12.88 -14.86
N ALA A 269 40.72 -11.92 -14.35
CA ALA A 269 40.31 -11.87 -12.96
C ALA A 269 38.78 -11.99 -12.89
N VAL A 270 38.29 -12.79 -11.95
CA VAL A 270 36.86 -12.94 -11.67
C VAL A 270 36.71 -13.06 -10.17
N GLY A 271 35.76 -12.35 -9.58
CA GLY A 271 35.52 -12.39 -8.15
C GLY A 271 34.06 -12.09 -7.80
N SER A 272 33.75 -12.19 -6.51
CA SER A 272 32.42 -11.90 -5.95
C SER A 272 32.59 -11.07 -4.67
N VAL A 273 31.80 -10.00 -4.53
CA VAL A 273 31.70 -9.21 -3.30
C VAL A 273 30.45 -9.66 -2.53
N GLY A 274 30.62 -10.56 -1.55
CA GLY A 274 29.50 -11.09 -0.77
C GLY A 274 29.93 -11.75 0.54
N GLY A 275 29.88 -10.99 1.64
CA GLY A 275 30.21 -11.43 3.00
C GLY A 275 29.12 -12.23 3.74
N SER A 276 28.38 -13.11 3.05
CA SER A 276 27.55 -14.11 3.75
C SER A 276 28.21 -15.49 3.60
N GLY A 277 28.68 -16.03 4.72
CA GLY A 277 29.67 -17.10 4.85
C GLY A 277 29.30 -18.50 4.35
N ARG A 278 28.52 -18.64 3.28
CA ARG A 278 28.42 -19.88 2.50
C ARG A 278 28.32 -19.53 1.03
N ALA A 279 29.47 -19.34 0.38
CA ALA A 279 29.59 -19.36 -1.06
C ALA A 279 29.21 -20.77 -1.56
N ARG A 280 27.91 -21.01 -1.75
CA ARG A 280 27.49 -21.96 -2.77
C ARG A 280 27.68 -21.21 -4.07
N TRP A 281 28.84 -21.40 -4.69
CA TRP A 281 29.14 -21.01 -6.05
C TRP A 281 27.86 -21.20 -6.88
N PRO A 282 27.35 -20.16 -7.58
CA PRO A 282 26.44 -20.42 -8.67
C PRO A 282 27.11 -21.48 -9.54
N ARG A 283 26.34 -22.48 -9.97
CA ARG A 283 26.81 -23.37 -11.04
C ARG A 283 27.18 -22.44 -12.19
N TRP A 284 28.48 -22.30 -12.44
CA TRP A 284 28.99 -21.69 -13.65
C TRP A 284 28.46 -22.52 -14.82
N ASP A 285 27.38 -22.07 -15.43
CA ASP A 285 26.93 -22.50 -16.76
C ASP A 285 27.40 -21.48 -17.83
N GLY A 286 28.48 -20.77 -17.51
CA GLY A 286 29.23 -19.97 -18.46
C GLY A 286 30.31 -20.84 -19.08
N SER A 287 30.08 -21.34 -20.29
CA SER A 287 31.16 -21.92 -21.06
C SER A 287 32.12 -20.78 -21.46
N VAL A 288 33.28 -20.68 -20.80
CA VAL A 288 34.43 -20.02 -21.44
C VAL A 288 34.88 -20.96 -22.55
N ARG A 289 34.26 -20.83 -23.73
CA ARG A 289 34.81 -21.42 -24.95
C ARG A 289 35.92 -20.48 -25.40
N ALA A 290 37.14 -20.70 -24.91
CA ALA A 290 38.32 -20.35 -25.67
C ALA A 290 38.35 -21.25 -26.91
N CYS A 291 37.64 -20.86 -27.98
CA CYS A 291 37.84 -21.47 -29.30
C CYS A 291 39.15 -20.92 -29.88
N GLY A 292 40.28 -21.43 -29.39
CA GLY A 292 41.55 -21.33 -30.11
C GLY A 292 41.52 -22.31 -31.27
N ARG A 293 41.13 -21.86 -32.46
CA ARG A 293 41.63 -22.47 -33.70
C ARG A 293 42.77 -21.59 -34.19
N THR A 294 43.99 -22.08 -34.00
CA THR A 294 45.13 -21.66 -34.81
C THR A 294 44.95 -22.20 -36.23
N PRO A 295 45.06 -21.33 -37.23
CA PRO A 295 45.90 -21.59 -38.40
C PRO A 295 47.23 -20.82 -38.29
#